data_AF-A0A9C7GAD7-F1
#
_entry.id   AF-A0A9C7GAD7-F1
#
_cell.length_a   1.000
_cell.length_b   1.000
_cell.length_c   1.000
_cell.angle_alpha   90.00
_cell.angle_beta   90.00
_cell.angle_gamma   90.00
#
_symmetry.space_group_name_H-M   'P 1'
#
loop_
_entity.id
_entity.type
_entity.pdbx_description
1 polymer ?
#
loop_
_entity_poly.entity_id
_entity_poly.type
_entity_poly.pdbx_seq_one_letter_code
_entity_poly.pdbx_strand_id
1 'polypeptide(L)'
;MTWTERDQKVKEELAEWENKLLSYQPNDFELTYEKYIEKAFSLLPEDIQTQFFSLLDAWLFHLHALIQGTQFQMDAKDRVLSAGRVFDPQIEGITDFRNLEIDQLNYIVQQQISRHRFYSFAQGGLAGTGGTLLLSSDLPAMAVINLRAVQLIAMSYGFEVNTPFEMMTSLKVFHIATLPARLQIEGWEELKSELYNAHDYLFEGNEKLTDVSWIEQPIKQLLKAMAIIAFRKKYLQGIPLVSMAIGAGSNYSLTRKVTDFAKKYYQWRYLLNKSDQF
;
A
#
# COMPACT_ATOMS: atom_id res chain seq x y z
N MET A 1 -12.63 20.57 15.63
CA MET A 1 -12.47 19.93 16.96
C MET A 1 -11.05 20.10 17.46
N THR A 2 -10.81 20.64 18.65
CA THR A 2 -9.44 20.84 19.18
C THR A 2 -8.71 19.50 19.27
N TRP A 3 -7.42 19.47 18.90
CA TRP A 3 -6.59 18.28 19.04
C TRP A 3 -6.57 17.80 20.50
N THR A 4 -6.76 16.50 20.67
CA THR A 4 -6.62 15.79 21.95
C THR A 4 -5.13 15.59 22.28
N GLU A 5 -4.81 15.25 23.54
CA GLU A 5 -3.45 14.85 23.92
C GLU A 5 -2.94 13.66 23.09
N ARG A 6 -3.84 12.76 22.68
CA ARG A 6 -3.50 11.61 21.83
C ARG A 6 -3.18 12.02 20.40
N ASP A 7 -3.89 13.00 19.84
CA ASP A 7 -3.58 13.56 18.52
C ASP A 7 -2.17 14.19 18.51
N GLN A 8 -1.82 14.93 19.58
CA GLN A 8 -0.49 15.53 19.72
C GLN A 8 0.60 14.46 19.79
N LYS A 9 0.40 13.42 20.60
CA LYS A 9 1.36 12.30 20.67
C LYS A 9 1.54 11.60 19.33
N VAL A 10 0.46 11.33 18.59
CA VAL A 10 0.57 10.69 17.26
C VAL A 10 1.32 11.61 16.28
N LYS A 11 1.11 12.93 16.35
CA LYS A 11 1.88 13.89 15.56
C LYS A 11 3.38 13.83 15.88
N GLU A 12 3.75 13.76 17.16
CA GLU A 12 5.15 13.60 17.57
C GLU A 12 5.74 12.28 17.02
N GLU A 13 5.01 11.17 17.15
CA GLU A 13 5.40 9.86 16.60
C GLU A 13 5.52 9.86 15.06
N LEU A 14 4.77 10.72 14.36
CA LEU A 14 4.89 10.92 12.92
C LEU A 14 6.15 11.73 12.58
N ALA A 15 6.40 12.82 13.30
CA ALA A 15 7.60 13.65 13.11
C ALA A 15 8.88 12.84 13.39
N GLU A 16 8.90 12.02 14.43
CA GLU A 16 10.02 11.11 14.70
C GLU A 16 10.23 10.09 13.57
N TRP A 17 9.15 9.54 13.02
CA TRP A 17 9.22 8.58 11.93
C TRP A 17 9.71 9.23 10.63
N GLU A 18 9.23 10.43 10.32
CA GLU A 18 9.66 11.23 9.18
C GLU A 18 11.14 11.61 9.29
N ASN A 19 11.60 12.02 10.48
CA ASN A 19 13.01 12.28 10.75
C ASN A 19 13.89 11.03 10.54
N LYS A 20 13.39 9.83 10.86
CA LYS A 20 14.09 8.57 10.59
C LYS A 20 14.17 8.28 9.09
N LEU A 21 13.16 8.64 8.30
CA LEU A 21 13.22 8.54 6.84
C LEU A 21 14.22 9.54 6.26
N LEU A 22 14.20 10.80 6.73
CA LEU A 22 15.13 11.85 6.30
C LEU A 22 16.59 11.53 6.60
N SER A 23 16.86 10.95 7.78
CA SER A 23 18.21 10.61 8.24
C SER A 23 18.68 9.22 7.77
N TYR A 24 17.90 8.53 6.95
CA TYR A 24 18.24 7.19 6.48
C TYR A 24 19.50 7.21 5.59
N GLN A 25 20.56 6.55 6.05
CA GLN A 25 21.76 6.31 5.25
C GLN A 25 21.84 4.83 4.87
N PRO A 26 21.76 4.48 3.57
CA PRO A 26 21.93 3.11 3.12
C PRO A 26 23.38 2.66 3.35
N ASN A 27 23.57 1.42 3.76
CA ASN A 27 24.92 0.87 3.90
C ASN A 27 25.47 0.41 2.54
N ASP A 28 26.80 0.30 2.40
CA ASP A 28 27.48 -0.07 1.15
C ASP A 28 26.99 -1.41 0.56
N PHE A 29 26.65 -2.35 1.44
CA PHE A 29 26.08 -3.64 1.04
C PHE A 29 24.69 -3.48 0.38
N GLU A 30 23.85 -2.60 0.93
CA GLU A 30 22.52 -2.32 0.38
C GLU A 30 22.64 -1.63 -0.99
N LEU A 31 23.51 -0.63 -1.11
CA LEU A 31 23.76 0.08 -2.37
C LEU A 31 24.32 -0.84 -3.47
N THR A 32 25.26 -1.71 -3.12
CA THR A 32 25.87 -2.66 -4.06
C THR A 32 24.87 -3.72 -4.50
N TYR A 33 24.06 -4.20 -3.56
CA TYR A 33 23.02 -5.18 -3.84
C TYR A 33 21.92 -4.59 -4.74
N GLU A 34 21.46 -3.36 -4.49
CA GLU A 34 20.51 -2.65 -5.37
C GLU A 34 21.05 -2.52 -6.80
N LYS A 35 22.28 -2.01 -6.97
CA LYS A 35 22.94 -1.87 -8.27
C LYS A 35 23.08 -3.21 -9.01
N TYR A 36 23.36 -4.29 -8.26
CA TYR A 36 23.46 -5.63 -8.84
C TYR A 36 22.11 -6.13 -9.35
N ILE A 37 21.02 -5.91 -8.61
CA ILE A 37 19.68 -6.33 -9.03
C ILE A 37 19.16 -5.51 -10.21
N GLU A 38 19.35 -4.19 -10.22
CA GLU A 38 18.97 -3.35 -11.37
C GLU A 38 19.71 -3.77 -12.65
N LYS A 39 21.01 -4.06 -12.54
CA LYS A 39 21.83 -4.54 -13.65
C LYS A 39 21.45 -5.97 -14.07
N ALA A 40 21.12 -6.85 -13.14
CA ALA A 40 20.63 -8.19 -13.46
C ALA A 40 19.28 -8.14 -14.19
N PHE A 41 18.42 -7.17 -13.86
CA PHE A 41 17.14 -6.97 -14.52
C PHE A 41 17.30 -6.48 -15.98
N SER A 42 18.20 -5.52 -16.23
CA SER A 42 18.45 -5.03 -17.59
C SER A 42 19.14 -6.03 -18.51
N LEU A 43 19.73 -7.08 -17.93
CA LEU A 43 20.39 -8.18 -18.65
C LEU A 43 19.49 -9.42 -18.78
N LEU A 44 18.21 -9.34 -18.40
CA LEU A 44 17.27 -10.45 -18.57
C LEU A 44 17.04 -10.76 -20.06
N PRO A 45 17.04 -12.05 -20.47
CA PRO A 45 16.64 -12.48 -21.81
C PRO A 45 15.27 -11.91 -22.22
N GLU A 46 15.08 -11.63 -23.51
CA GLU A 46 13.84 -11.04 -24.04
C GLU A 46 12.59 -11.84 -23.61
N ASP A 47 12.68 -13.17 -23.62
CA ASP A 47 11.60 -14.08 -23.20
C ASP A 47 11.07 -13.80 -21.78
N ILE A 48 11.97 -13.41 -20.86
CA ILE A 48 11.62 -13.09 -19.46
C ILE A 48 11.02 -11.67 -19.37
N GLN A 49 11.48 -10.74 -20.19
CA GLN A 49 10.89 -9.40 -20.28
C GLN A 49 9.47 -9.49 -20.85
N THR A 50 9.25 -10.30 -21.88
CA THR A 50 7.91 -10.55 -22.47
C THR A 50 6.96 -11.19 -21.46
N GLN A 51 7.43 -12.14 -20.64
CA GLN A 51 6.65 -12.69 -19.53
C GLN A 51 6.32 -11.64 -18.46
N PHE A 52 7.22 -10.69 -18.19
CA PHE A 52 6.91 -9.59 -17.29
C PHE A 52 5.81 -8.69 -17.86
N PHE A 53 5.87 -8.32 -19.15
CA PHE A 53 4.83 -7.52 -19.80
C PHE A 53 3.46 -8.21 -19.80
N SER A 54 3.39 -9.52 -20.05
CA SER A 54 2.11 -10.25 -19.99
C SER A 54 1.52 -10.33 -18.58
N LEU A 55 2.38 -10.36 -17.54
CA LEU A 55 1.95 -10.21 -16.15
C LEU A 55 1.42 -8.80 -15.85
N LEU A 56 1.95 -7.75 -16.50
CA LEU A 56 1.41 -6.39 -16.36
C LEU A 56 -0.01 -6.32 -16.90
N ASP A 57 -0.26 -6.90 -18.07
CA ASP A 57 -1.59 -6.85 -18.71
C ASP A 57 -2.64 -7.58 -17.88
N ALA A 58 -2.29 -8.76 -17.34
CA ALA A 58 -3.15 -9.48 -16.40
C ALA A 58 -3.44 -8.64 -15.15
N TRP A 59 -2.45 -7.90 -14.65
CA TRP A 59 -2.61 -7.05 -13.47
C TRP A 59 -3.48 -5.82 -13.73
N LEU A 60 -3.29 -5.16 -14.86
CA LEU A 60 -4.14 -4.06 -15.31
C LEU A 60 -5.59 -4.51 -15.44
N PHE A 61 -5.82 -5.71 -15.97
CA PHE A 61 -7.16 -6.32 -16.03
C PHE A 61 -7.75 -6.55 -14.64
N HIS A 62 -6.99 -7.13 -13.70
CA HIS A 62 -7.46 -7.34 -12.33
C HIS A 62 -7.71 -6.03 -11.57
N LEU A 63 -6.90 -5.00 -11.80
CA LEU A 63 -7.17 -3.67 -11.25
C LEU A 63 -8.43 -3.05 -11.85
N HIS A 64 -8.66 -3.20 -13.14
CA HIS A 64 -9.89 -2.77 -13.79
C HIS A 64 -11.11 -3.45 -13.14
N ALA A 65 -11.02 -4.76 -12.89
CA ALA A 65 -12.04 -5.51 -12.18
C ALA A 65 -12.18 -5.10 -10.70
N LEU A 66 -11.11 -4.66 -10.03
CA LEU A 66 -11.18 -4.12 -8.66
C LEU A 66 -11.81 -2.73 -8.60
N ILE A 67 -11.56 -1.90 -9.60
CA ILE A 67 -12.17 -0.57 -9.72
C ILE A 67 -13.67 -0.71 -10.00
N GLN A 68 -14.05 -1.64 -10.86
CA GLN A 68 -15.46 -1.88 -11.23
C GLN A 68 -16.20 -2.83 -10.28
N GLY A 69 -15.46 -3.66 -9.54
CA GLY A 69 -15.96 -4.73 -8.69
C GLY A 69 -16.57 -4.21 -7.40
N THR A 70 -17.78 -3.67 -7.50
CA THR A 70 -18.56 -3.10 -6.39
C THR A 70 -18.79 -4.10 -5.25
N GLN A 71 -19.02 -5.39 -5.53
CA GLN A 71 -19.38 -6.38 -4.50
C GLN A 71 -18.25 -6.69 -3.50
N PHE A 72 -17.03 -6.99 -3.96
CA PHE A 72 -15.89 -7.24 -3.05
C PHE A 72 -15.46 -5.99 -2.28
N GLN A 73 -15.74 -4.80 -2.86
CA GLN A 73 -15.57 -3.53 -2.19
C GLN A 73 -16.57 -3.36 -1.03
N MET A 74 -17.84 -3.69 -1.27
CA MET A 74 -18.92 -3.64 -0.28
C MET A 74 -18.65 -4.55 0.91
N ASP A 75 -18.26 -5.81 0.71
CA ASP A 75 -18.01 -6.74 1.82
C ASP A 75 -16.92 -6.26 2.79
N ALA A 76 -15.87 -5.62 2.27
CA ALA A 76 -14.80 -5.12 3.12
C ALA A 76 -15.17 -3.80 3.79
N LYS A 77 -15.92 -2.94 3.09
CA LYS A 77 -16.51 -1.73 3.65
C LYS A 77 -17.43 -2.08 4.82
N ASP A 78 -18.32 -3.06 4.67
CA ASP A 78 -19.23 -3.52 5.72
C ASP A 78 -18.48 -4.02 6.96
N ARG A 79 -17.35 -4.73 6.77
CA ARG A 79 -16.50 -5.15 7.89
C ARG A 79 -15.84 -3.98 8.60
N VAL A 80 -15.36 -2.97 7.86
CA VAL A 80 -14.80 -1.75 8.46
C VAL A 80 -15.89 -1.01 9.23
N LEU A 81 -17.05 -0.75 8.61
CA LEU A 81 -18.22 -0.13 9.24
C LEU A 81 -18.64 -0.87 10.52
N SER A 82 -18.68 -2.21 10.48
CA SER A 82 -19.01 -3.03 11.64
C SER A 82 -18.01 -2.85 12.79
N ALA A 83 -16.71 -2.73 12.48
CA ALA A 83 -15.70 -2.44 13.50
C ALA A 83 -15.83 -1.02 14.06
N GLY A 84 -16.20 -0.03 13.24
CA GLY A 84 -16.52 1.33 13.69
C GLY A 84 -17.73 1.38 14.62
N ARG A 85 -18.80 0.64 14.28
CA ARG A 85 -20.05 0.57 15.06
C ARG A 85 -19.90 0.01 16.48
N VAL A 86 -18.77 -0.66 16.78
CA VAL A 86 -18.41 -1.04 18.14
C VAL A 86 -18.12 0.19 19.02
N PHE A 87 -17.59 1.26 18.43
CA PHE A 87 -17.26 2.51 19.12
C PHE A 87 -18.39 3.54 19.02
N ASP A 88 -19.02 3.64 17.85
CA ASP A 88 -20.15 4.53 17.63
C ASP A 88 -21.25 3.85 16.79
N PRO A 89 -22.37 3.44 17.39
CA PRO A 89 -23.48 2.80 16.68
C PRO A 89 -24.11 3.66 15.58
N GLN A 90 -23.89 4.99 15.57
CA GLN A 90 -24.45 5.92 14.58
C GLN A 90 -23.65 5.95 13.27
N ILE A 91 -22.54 5.22 13.17
CA ILE A 91 -21.75 5.14 11.93
C ILE A 91 -22.57 4.47 10.82
N GLU A 92 -22.89 5.24 9.79
CA GLU A 92 -23.58 4.80 8.58
C GLU A 92 -22.62 4.68 7.40
N GLY A 93 -21.61 5.56 7.34
CA GLY A 93 -20.65 5.67 6.24
C GLY A 93 -19.19 5.69 6.68
N ILE A 94 -18.29 5.58 5.70
CA ILE A 94 -16.84 5.65 5.95
C ILE A 94 -16.45 7.04 6.47
N THR A 95 -17.08 8.11 5.96
CA THR A 95 -16.80 9.48 6.38
C THR A 95 -17.02 9.72 7.87
N ASP A 96 -17.92 8.97 8.51
CA ASP A 96 -18.26 9.12 9.93
C ASP A 96 -17.10 8.73 10.85
N PHE A 97 -16.16 7.92 10.35
CA PHE A 97 -14.93 7.58 11.06
C PHE A 97 -14.09 8.82 11.40
N ARG A 98 -14.25 9.92 10.66
CA ARG A 98 -13.54 11.17 10.97
C ARG A 98 -13.95 11.77 12.33
N ASN A 99 -15.11 11.37 12.86
CA ASN A 99 -15.60 11.80 14.16
C ASN A 99 -15.07 10.93 15.32
N LEU A 100 -14.51 9.75 15.02
CA LEU A 100 -13.90 8.89 16.02
C LEU A 100 -12.58 9.47 16.52
N GLU A 101 -12.19 9.08 17.73
CA GLU A 101 -10.88 9.40 18.28
C GLU A 101 -9.77 8.63 17.55
N ILE A 102 -8.59 9.23 17.43
CA ILE A 102 -7.46 8.63 16.71
C ILE A 102 -7.06 7.26 17.25
N ASP A 103 -7.24 7.01 18.55
CA ASP A 103 -6.98 5.70 19.16
C ASP A 103 -7.98 4.63 18.72
N GLN A 104 -9.25 5.00 18.53
CA GLN A 104 -10.28 4.10 18.01
C GLN A 104 -9.98 3.75 16.55
N LEU A 105 -9.60 4.75 15.75
CA LEU A 105 -9.15 4.55 14.36
C LEU A 105 -7.91 3.65 14.30
N ASN A 106 -6.91 3.92 15.13
CA ASN A 106 -5.69 3.11 15.25
C ASN A 106 -5.99 1.65 15.60
N TYR A 107 -6.97 1.41 16.47
CA TYR A 107 -7.40 0.06 16.85
C TYR A 107 -8.01 -0.68 15.65
N ILE A 108 -8.96 -0.07 14.94
CA ILE A 108 -9.60 -0.65 13.75
C ILE A 108 -8.54 -0.96 12.68
N VAL A 109 -7.65 0.00 12.42
CA VAL A 109 -6.52 -0.16 11.49
C VAL A 109 -5.64 -1.34 11.89
N GLN A 110 -5.29 -1.47 13.17
CA GLN A 110 -4.42 -2.55 13.65
C GLN A 110 -5.04 -3.94 13.42
N GLN A 111 -6.36 -4.07 13.53
CA GLN A 111 -7.05 -5.32 13.18
C GLN A 111 -6.94 -5.63 11.68
N GLN A 112 -7.14 -4.65 10.80
CA GLN A 112 -7.00 -4.84 9.36
C GLN A 112 -5.57 -5.21 8.97
N ILE A 113 -4.58 -4.54 9.56
CA ILE A 113 -3.15 -4.81 9.36
C ILE A 113 -2.81 -6.24 9.77
N SER A 114 -3.24 -6.67 10.95
CA SER A 114 -2.91 -7.99 11.49
C SER A 114 -3.47 -9.11 10.60
N ARG A 115 -4.71 -8.96 10.10
CA ARG A 115 -5.34 -9.90 9.17
C ARG A 115 -4.60 -9.98 7.82
N HIS A 116 -4.25 -8.83 7.22
CA HIS A 116 -3.56 -8.83 5.93
C HIS A 116 -2.16 -9.40 6.03
N ARG A 117 -1.43 -9.11 7.11
CA ARG A 117 -0.12 -9.71 7.37
C ARG A 117 -0.19 -11.22 7.49
N PHE A 118 -1.24 -11.75 8.13
CA PHE A 118 -1.49 -13.18 8.20
C PHE A 118 -1.79 -13.79 6.83
N TYR A 119 -2.66 -13.15 6.02
CA TYR A 119 -2.94 -13.60 4.65
C TYR A 119 -1.69 -13.62 3.78
N SER A 120 -0.86 -12.58 3.83
CA SER A 120 0.41 -12.54 3.08
C SER A 120 1.42 -13.58 3.54
N PHE A 121 1.49 -13.85 4.84
CA PHE A 121 2.32 -14.93 5.39
C PHE A 121 1.87 -16.29 4.87
N ALA A 122 0.57 -16.58 4.93
CA ALA A 122 0.00 -17.83 4.44
C ALA A 122 0.21 -17.99 2.92
N GLN A 123 -0.06 -16.94 2.13
CA GLN A 123 0.18 -16.92 0.70
C GLN A 123 1.66 -17.18 0.36
N GLY A 124 2.58 -16.49 1.04
CA GLY A 124 4.02 -16.66 0.80
C GLY A 124 4.52 -18.06 1.17
N GLY A 125 3.94 -18.68 2.20
CA GLY A 125 4.22 -20.07 2.56
C GLY A 125 3.76 -21.05 1.46
N LEU A 126 2.55 -20.87 0.95
CA LEU A 126 2.02 -21.70 -0.14
C LEU A 126 2.85 -21.55 -1.42
N ALA A 127 3.23 -20.31 -1.79
CA ALA A 127 4.05 -20.03 -2.96
C ALA A 127 5.45 -20.64 -2.89
N GLY A 128 6.05 -20.73 -1.69
CA GLY A 128 7.39 -21.30 -1.50
C GLY A 128 7.47 -22.83 -1.57
N THR A 129 6.34 -23.55 -1.74
CA THR A 129 6.32 -25.03 -1.85
C THR A 129 6.88 -25.58 -3.15
N GLY A 130 7.13 -24.75 -4.17
CA GLY A 130 7.77 -25.17 -5.42
C GLY A 130 6.85 -25.78 -6.48
N GLY A 131 5.53 -25.64 -6.36
CA GLY A 131 4.60 -25.99 -7.44
C GLY A 131 4.84 -25.10 -8.67
N THR A 132 5.13 -25.71 -9.82
CA THR A 132 5.47 -25.05 -11.10
C THR A 132 4.38 -24.09 -11.62
N LEU A 133 3.18 -24.12 -11.05
CA LEU A 133 2.06 -23.23 -11.39
C LEU A 133 1.96 -21.95 -10.51
N LEU A 134 2.68 -21.86 -9.38
CA LEU A 134 2.50 -20.80 -8.38
C LEU A 134 3.48 -19.62 -8.53
N LEU A 135 4.54 -19.77 -9.33
CA LEU A 135 5.59 -18.76 -9.49
C LEU A 135 5.23 -17.63 -10.46
N SER A 136 4.24 -17.81 -11.33
CA SER A 136 3.72 -16.75 -12.22
C SER A 136 2.59 -15.92 -11.59
N SER A 137 1.88 -16.45 -10.60
CA SER A 137 0.71 -15.78 -9.98
C SER A 137 1.01 -14.97 -8.70
N ASP A 138 2.15 -15.20 -8.04
CA ASP A 138 2.42 -14.62 -6.71
C ASP A 138 2.58 -13.09 -6.74
N LEU A 139 3.18 -12.55 -7.81
CA LEU A 139 3.38 -11.10 -7.97
C LEU A 139 2.04 -10.34 -8.10
N PRO A 140 1.16 -10.70 -9.06
CA PRO A 140 -0.18 -10.14 -9.15
C PRO A 140 -0.99 -10.21 -7.85
N ALA A 141 -1.05 -11.39 -7.23
CA ALA A 141 -1.83 -11.61 -6.02
C ALA A 141 -1.27 -10.81 -4.85
N MET A 142 0.06 -10.79 -4.67
CA MET A 142 0.73 -10.00 -3.64
C MET A 142 0.44 -8.51 -3.80
N ALA A 143 0.47 -7.99 -5.02
CA ALA A 143 0.21 -6.60 -5.28
C ALA A 143 -1.26 -6.23 -5.00
N VAL A 144 -2.22 -7.09 -5.39
CA VAL A 144 -3.66 -6.94 -5.08
C VAL A 144 -3.90 -6.90 -3.58
N ILE A 145 -3.32 -7.85 -2.83
CA ILE A 145 -3.51 -7.96 -1.37
C ILE A 145 -2.93 -6.74 -0.65
N ASN A 146 -1.77 -6.25 -1.08
CA ASN A 146 -1.15 -5.07 -0.49
C ASN A 146 -1.91 -3.78 -0.82
N LEU A 147 -2.34 -3.58 -2.06
CA LEU A 147 -3.20 -2.46 -2.42
C LEU A 147 -4.51 -2.48 -1.62
N ARG A 148 -5.09 -3.67 -1.43
CA ARG A 148 -6.31 -3.83 -0.63
C ARG A 148 -6.08 -3.47 0.84
N ALA A 149 -4.93 -3.82 1.40
CA ALA A 149 -4.55 -3.42 2.74
C ALA A 149 -4.47 -1.89 2.86
N VAL A 150 -3.87 -1.20 1.89
CA VAL A 150 -3.82 0.28 1.85
C VAL A 150 -5.23 0.87 1.80
N GLN A 151 -6.10 0.39 0.93
CA GLN A 151 -7.48 0.86 0.81
C GLN A 151 -8.29 0.66 2.11
N LEU A 152 -8.10 -0.47 2.80
CA LEU A 152 -8.78 -0.72 4.07
C LEU A 152 -8.27 0.17 5.19
N ILE A 153 -6.97 0.49 5.19
CA ILE A 153 -6.41 1.49 6.10
C ILE A 153 -7.02 2.87 5.80
N ALA A 154 -7.11 3.26 4.52
CA ALA A 154 -7.74 4.52 4.09
C ALA A 154 -9.18 4.65 4.61
N MET A 155 -10.00 3.62 4.36
CA MET A 155 -11.39 3.58 4.83
C MET A 155 -11.47 3.60 6.36
N SER A 156 -10.54 2.96 7.06
CA SER A 156 -10.50 2.96 8.53
C SER A 156 -10.13 4.32 9.13
N TYR A 157 -9.61 5.27 8.33
CA TYR A 157 -9.43 6.68 8.72
C TYR A 157 -10.50 7.61 8.11
N GLY A 158 -11.52 7.06 7.45
CA GLY A 158 -12.63 7.80 6.90
C GLY A 158 -12.40 8.38 5.49
N PHE A 159 -11.58 7.73 4.67
CA PHE A 159 -11.36 8.07 3.27
C PHE A 159 -12.04 7.05 2.33
N GLU A 160 -12.94 7.52 1.47
CA GLU A 160 -13.68 6.69 0.51
C GLU A 160 -12.81 6.36 -0.71
N VAL A 161 -12.44 5.08 -0.83
CA VAL A 161 -11.53 4.57 -1.87
C VAL A 161 -12.16 4.43 -3.24
N ASN A 162 -13.47 4.64 -3.35
CA ASN A 162 -14.21 4.55 -4.60
C ASN A 162 -14.09 5.82 -5.45
N THR A 163 -13.41 6.85 -4.94
CA THR A 163 -13.11 8.05 -5.71
C THR A 163 -11.82 7.86 -6.52
N PRO A 164 -11.73 8.38 -7.76
CA PRO A 164 -10.51 8.29 -8.57
C PRO A 164 -9.28 8.88 -7.85
N PHE A 165 -9.47 9.99 -7.13
CA PHE A 165 -8.42 10.60 -6.32
C PHE A 165 -7.90 9.63 -5.25
N GLU A 166 -8.78 9.04 -4.44
CA GLU A 166 -8.35 8.16 -3.36
C GLU A 166 -7.73 6.85 -3.88
N MET A 167 -8.21 6.37 -5.03
CA MET A 167 -7.61 5.23 -5.71
C MET A 167 -6.18 5.55 -6.17
N MET A 168 -5.95 6.74 -6.75
CA MET A 168 -4.61 7.20 -7.10
C MET A 168 -3.71 7.29 -5.85
N THR A 169 -4.21 7.94 -4.81
CA THR A 169 -3.48 8.08 -3.54
C THR A 169 -3.10 6.71 -2.99
N SER A 170 -4.02 5.74 -2.99
CA SER A 170 -3.76 4.37 -2.52
C SER A 170 -2.66 3.69 -3.34
N LEU A 171 -2.63 3.88 -4.66
CA LEU A 171 -1.59 3.33 -5.53
C LEU A 171 -0.23 3.98 -5.29
N LYS A 172 -0.18 5.30 -5.11
CA LYS A 172 1.05 6.02 -4.80
C LYS A 172 1.60 5.64 -3.43
N VAL A 173 0.74 5.59 -2.42
CA VAL A 173 1.09 5.10 -1.07
C VAL A 173 1.66 3.69 -1.14
N PHE A 174 1.03 2.79 -1.91
CA PHE A 174 1.57 1.46 -2.11
C PHE A 174 2.93 1.50 -2.82
N HIS A 175 3.04 2.21 -3.94
CA HIS A 175 4.29 2.33 -4.70
C HIS A 175 5.45 2.82 -3.85
N ILE A 176 5.26 3.94 -3.15
CA ILE A 176 6.29 4.55 -2.31
C ILE A 176 6.70 3.60 -1.19
N ALA A 177 5.74 2.91 -0.56
CA ALA A 177 6.06 1.92 0.46
C ALA A 177 6.89 0.72 -0.05
N THR A 178 6.88 0.46 -1.36
CA THR A 178 7.75 -0.56 -1.99
C THR A 178 9.13 -0.05 -2.38
N LEU A 179 9.34 1.28 -2.41
CA LEU A 179 10.64 1.87 -2.73
C LEU A 179 11.68 1.57 -1.64
N PRO A 180 12.98 1.58 -1.98
CA PRO A 180 14.07 1.68 -1.02
C PRO A 180 13.85 2.82 -0.03
N ALA A 181 14.20 2.63 1.24
CA ALA A 181 13.95 3.61 2.30
C ALA A 181 14.51 5.01 1.99
N ARG A 182 15.67 5.07 1.31
CA ARG A 182 16.29 6.33 0.86
C ARG A 182 15.44 7.15 -0.13
N LEU A 183 14.56 6.49 -0.90
CA LEU A 183 13.67 7.12 -1.88
C LEU A 183 12.27 7.37 -1.32
N GLN A 184 11.94 6.77 -0.17
CA GLN A 184 10.60 6.92 0.43
C GLN A 184 10.33 8.35 0.87
N ILE A 185 11.36 9.12 1.23
CA ILE A 185 11.21 10.50 1.66
C ILE A 185 10.76 11.41 0.51
N GLU A 186 11.33 11.25 -0.68
CA GLU A 186 10.92 12.02 -1.86
C GLU A 186 9.45 11.75 -2.21
N GLY A 187 9.05 10.46 -2.19
CA GLY A 187 7.66 10.09 -2.41
C GLY A 187 6.72 10.55 -1.28
N TRP A 188 7.19 10.56 -0.03
CA TRP A 188 6.43 11.10 1.10
C TRP A 188 6.15 12.60 0.93
N GLU A 189 7.14 13.39 0.53
CA GLU A 189 6.96 14.82 0.23
C GLU A 189 6.03 15.04 -0.96
N GLU A 190 6.14 14.23 -2.02
CA GLU A 190 5.22 14.25 -3.16
C GLU A 190 3.77 14.02 -2.71
N LEU A 191 3.52 12.98 -1.91
CA LEU A 191 2.19 12.68 -1.37
C LEU A 191 1.61 13.81 -0.52
N LYS A 192 2.45 14.48 0.28
CA LYS A 192 2.02 15.63 1.08
C LYS A 192 1.67 16.81 0.17
N SER A 193 2.56 17.15 -0.76
CA SER A 193 2.37 18.25 -1.72
C SER A 193 1.10 18.09 -2.55
N GLU A 194 0.86 16.89 -3.08
CA GLU A 194 -0.35 16.61 -3.87
C GLU A 194 -1.64 16.76 -3.08
N LEU A 195 -1.64 16.37 -1.80
CA LEU A 195 -2.82 16.54 -0.96
C LEU A 195 -3.16 18.02 -0.71
N TYR A 196 -2.13 18.86 -0.51
CA TYR A 196 -2.31 20.31 -0.38
C TYR A 196 -2.83 20.93 -1.67
N ASN A 197 -2.26 20.56 -2.82
CA ASN A 197 -2.71 21.05 -4.12
C ASN A 197 -4.09 20.50 -4.52
N ALA A 198 -4.45 19.29 -4.07
CA ALA A 198 -5.75 18.70 -4.34
C ALA A 198 -6.89 19.38 -3.57
N HIS A 199 -6.63 20.01 -2.42
CA HIS A 199 -7.64 20.83 -1.73
C HIS A 199 -8.13 21.99 -2.60
N ASP A 200 -7.26 22.57 -3.44
CA ASP A 200 -7.66 23.60 -4.41
C ASP A 200 -8.45 23.02 -5.60
N TYR A 201 -8.12 21.82 -6.06
CA TYR A 201 -8.80 21.18 -7.20
C TYR A 201 -10.11 20.45 -6.85
N LEU A 202 -10.28 19.96 -5.63
CA LEU A 202 -11.50 19.26 -5.19
C LEU A 202 -12.69 20.20 -4.94
N PHE A 203 -12.44 21.51 -4.77
CA PHE A 203 -13.49 22.54 -4.71
C PHE A 203 -14.05 22.92 -6.08
N GLU A 204 -13.29 22.68 -7.16
CA GLU A 204 -13.74 22.84 -8.53
C GLU A 204 -14.10 21.46 -9.10
N GLY A 205 -15.34 21.04 -8.86
CA GLY A 205 -15.89 19.77 -9.33
C GLY A 205 -15.68 19.53 -10.83
N ASN A 206 -14.58 18.88 -11.18
CA ASN A 206 -14.29 18.45 -12.54
C ASN A 206 -14.25 16.92 -12.59
N GLU A 207 -15.38 16.37 -13.02
CA GLU A 207 -15.63 15.00 -13.45
C GLU A 207 -14.86 14.65 -14.75
N LYS A 208 -13.54 14.90 -14.80
CA LYS A 208 -12.68 14.55 -15.96
C LYS A 208 -11.73 13.37 -15.68
N LEU A 209 -12.14 12.45 -14.81
CA LEU A 209 -11.35 11.26 -14.45
C LEU A 209 -11.96 9.95 -14.97
N THR A 210 -12.60 9.99 -16.14
CA THR A 210 -13.22 8.82 -16.79
C THR A 210 -12.28 8.02 -17.70
N ASP A 211 -11.05 8.51 -17.94
CA ASP A 211 -10.08 7.80 -18.77
C ASP A 211 -9.04 7.06 -17.89
N VAL A 212 -9.02 5.72 -17.92
CA VAL A 212 -8.15 4.86 -17.09
C VAL A 212 -6.65 5.07 -17.41
N SER A 213 -6.33 5.82 -18.47
CA SER A 213 -4.98 6.23 -18.85
C SER A 213 -4.19 6.90 -17.71
N TRP A 214 -4.87 7.57 -16.76
CA TRP A 214 -4.21 8.20 -15.61
C TRP A 214 -3.55 7.19 -14.65
N ILE A 215 -3.99 5.92 -14.64
CA ILE A 215 -3.47 4.88 -13.74
C ILE A 215 -2.27 4.13 -14.34
N GLU A 216 -2.10 4.16 -15.65
CA GLU A 216 -1.13 3.31 -16.33
C GLU A 216 0.32 3.54 -15.87
N GLN A 217 0.73 4.81 -15.75
CA GLN A 217 2.12 5.14 -15.41
C GLN A 217 2.47 4.74 -13.95
N PRO A 218 1.68 5.10 -12.92
CA PRO A 218 1.92 4.62 -11.56
C PRO A 218 1.93 3.10 -11.45
N ILE A 219 1.03 2.41 -12.15
CA ILE A 219 0.99 0.95 -12.15
C ILE A 219 2.28 0.37 -12.77
N LYS A 220 2.75 0.91 -13.90
CA LYS A 220 4.01 0.49 -14.52
C LYS A 220 5.19 0.64 -13.56
N GLN A 221 5.27 1.74 -12.81
CA GLN A 221 6.33 1.97 -11.83
C GLN A 221 6.22 1.01 -10.62
N LEU A 222 5.01 0.81 -10.10
CA LEU A 222 4.73 -0.14 -9.02
C LEU A 222 5.10 -1.56 -9.42
N LEU A 223 4.72 -2.00 -10.62
CA LEU A 223 5.00 -3.35 -11.10
C LEU A 223 6.49 -3.56 -11.36
N LYS A 224 7.21 -2.54 -11.86
CA LYS A 224 8.68 -2.56 -11.94
C LYS A 224 9.31 -2.77 -10.56
N ALA A 225 8.89 -2.00 -9.54
CA ALA A 225 9.36 -2.15 -8.17
C ALA A 225 9.07 -3.55 -7.60
N MET A 226 7.87 -4.07 -7.85
CA MET A 226 7.46 -5.40 -7.42
C MET A 226 8.25 -6.51 -8.11
N ALA A 227 8.51 -6.41 -9.42
CA ALA A 227 9.38 -7.35 -10.11
C ALA A 227 10.81 -7.33 -9.54
N ILE A 228 11.39 -6.16 -9.32
CA ILE A 228 12.71 -6.04 -8.66
C ILE A 228 12.71 -6.79 -7.33
N ILE A 229 11.67 -6.62 -6.51
CA ILE A 229 11.50 -7.33 -5.23
C ILE A 229 11.33 -8.84 -5.41
N ALA A 230 10.62 -9.32 -6.42
CA ALA A 230 10.44 -10.76 -6.65
C ALA A 230 11.71 -11.42 -7.22
N PHE A 231 12.40 -10.77 -8.16
CA PHE A 231 13.68 -11.26 -8.69
C PHE A 231 14.74 -11.34 -7.59
N ARG A 232 14.72 -10.41 -6.64
CA ARG A 232 15.51 -10.46 -5.40
C ARG A 232 15.37 -11.79 -4.65
N LYS A 233 14.15 -12.35 -4.58
CA LYS A 233 13.83 -13.58 -3.85
C LYS A 233 14.28 -14.85 -4.59
N LYS A 234 14.32 -14.81 -5.93
CA LYS A 234 14.52 -15.99 -6.80
C LYS A 234 15.92 -16.61 -6.68
N TYR A 235 16.96 -15.80 -6.44
CA TYR A 235 18.35 -16.28 -6.38
C TYR A 235 18.72 -17.12 -5.15
N LEU A 236 17.80 -17.28 -4.19
CA LEU A 236 18.04 -17.99 -2.91
C LEU A 236 17.20 -19.27 -2.75
N GLN A 237 16.43 -19.67 -3.75
CA GLN A 237 15.50 -20.81 -3.67
C GLN A 237 16.17 -22.11 -4.14
N GLY A 238 16.12 -23.17 -3.32
CA GLY A 238 16.70 -24.48 -3.66
C GLY A 238 16.27 -25.67 -2.80
N ILE A 239 15.55 -25.46 -1.68
CA ILE A 239 15.04 -26.53 -0.80
C ILE A 239 13.59 -26.19 -0.38
N PRO A 240 12.57 -27.06 -0.56
CA PRO A 240 11.15 -26.73 -0.38
C PRO A 240 10.77 -26.10 0.97
N LEU A 241 11.30 -26.61 2.09
CA LEU A 241 11.00 -26.07 3.43
C LEU A 241 11.64 -24.68 3.64
N VAL A 242 12.86 -24.49 3.10
CA VAL A 242 13.58 -23.21 3.15
C VAL A 242 12.89 -22.19 2.23
N SER A 243 12.46 -22.61 1.05
CA SER A 243 11.71 -21.80 0.09
C SER A 243 10.36 -21.35 0.65
N MET A 244 9.63 -22.21 1.36
CA MET A 244 8.40 -21.87 2.10
C MET A 244 8.65 -20.81 3.17
N ALA A 245 9.66 -21.01 4.03
CA ALA A 245 9.97 -20.06 5.10
C ALA A 245 10.40 -18.70 4.54
N ILE A 246 11.22 -18.68 3.48
CA ILE A 246 11.63 -17.46 2.77
C ILE A 246 10.43 -16.76 2.13
N GLY A 247 9.55 -17.50 1.45
CA GLY A 247 8.35 -16.95 0.81
C GLY A 247 7.41 -16.30 1.83
N ALA A 248 7.08 -17.02 2.90
CA ALA A 248 6.21 -16.54 3.97
C ALA A 248 6.78 -15.30 4.68
N GLY A 249 8.07 -15.35 5.07
CA GLY A 249 8.75 -14.25 5.74
C GLY A 249 8.89 -13.01 4.85
N SER A 250 9.17 -13.21 3.57
CA SER A 250 9.33 -12.10 2.62
C SER A 250 8.00 -11.41 2.30
N ASN A 251 6.93 -12.17 2.07
CA ASN A 251 5.60 -11.59 1.82
C ASN A 251 5.07 -10.89 3.07
N TYR A 252 5.25 -11.48 4.27
CA TYR A 252 4.95 -10.81 5.52
C TYR A 252 5.74 -9.51 5.68
N SER A 253 7.05 -9.52 5.41
CA SER A 253 7.89 -8.32 5.53
C SER A 253 7.48 -7.21 4.58
N LEU A 254 7.13 -7.53 3.33
CA LEU A 254 6.64 -6.53 2.39
C LEU A 254 5.31 -5.95 2.86
N THR A 255 4.34 -6.81 3.22
CA THR A 255 3.05 -6.33 3.70
C THR A 255 3.16 -5.54 4.99
N ARG A 256 4.09 -5.89 5.87
CA ARG A 256 4.41 -5.07 7.03
C ARG A 256 4.87 -3.66 6.62
N LYS A 257 5.85 -3.54 5.71
CA LYS A 257 6.34 -2.23 5.22
C LYS A 257 5.20 -1.40 4.61
N VAL A 258 4.40 -2.00 3.75
CA VAL A 258 3.25 -1.34 3.09
C VAL A 258 2.22 -0.86 4.10
N THR A 259 1.82 -1.73 5.03
CA THR A 259 0.81 -1.39 6.05
C THR A 259 1.31 -0.36 7.06
N ASP A 260 2.58 -0.42 7.47
CA ASP A 260 3.17 0.56 8.38
C ASP A 260 3.25 1.95 7.72
N PHE A 261 3.71 2.03 6.46
CA PHE A 261 3.76 3.29 5.70
C PHE A 261 2.37 3.86 5.45
N ALA A 262 1.42 3.04 4.99
CA ALA A 262 0.04 3.48 4.75
C ALA A 262 -0.62 3.98 6.04
N LYS A 263 -0.42 3.29 7.17
CA LYS A 263 -0.90 3.77 8.47
C LYS A 263 -0.36 5.17 8.76
N LYS A 264 0.94 5.40 8.61
CA LYS A 264 1.57 6.70 8.86
C LYS A 264 1.01 7.80 7.94
N TYR A 265 0.84 7.52 6.65
CA TYR A 265 0.23 8.45 5.70
C TYR A 265 -1.19 8.86 6.11
N TYR A 266 -2.05 7.88 6.40
CA TYR A 266 -3.44 8.17 6.73
C TYR A 266 -3.64 8.74 8.15
N GLN A 267 -2.74 8.45 9.10
CA GLN A 267 -2.67 9.18 10.37
C GLN A 267 -2.37 10.66 10.15
N TRP A 268 -1.33 10.96 9.37
CA TRP A 268 -0.96 12.33 9.04
C TRP A 268 -2.11 13.07 8.36
N ARG A 269 -2.75 12.44 7.35
CA ARG A 269 -3.89 13.01 6.63
C ARG A 269 -5.11 13.23 7.51
N TYR A 270 -5.42 12.29 8.41
CA TYR A 270 -6.51 12.46 9.39
C TYR A 270 -6.25 13.66 10.31
N LEU A 271 -5.02 13.79 10.83
CA LEU A 271 -4.64 14.91 11.70
C LEU A 271 -4.69 16.25 10.98
N LEU A 272 -4.25 16.30 9.71
CA LEU A 272 -4.33 17.48 8.87
C LEU A 272 -5.79 17.92 8.65
N ASN A 273 -6.66 17.00 8.24
CA ASN A 273 -8.09 17.31 8.09
C ASN A 273 -8.73 17.78 9.41
N LYS A 274 -8.25 17.29 10.56
CA LYS A 274 -8.74 17.69 11.88
C LYS A 274 -8.25 19.09 12.26
N SER A 275 -7.05 19.50 11.82
CA SER A 275 -6.54 20.87 12.03
C SER A 275 -7.18 21.89 11.10
N ASP A 276 -7.42 21.54 9.84
CA ASP A 276 -7.94 22.46 8.80
C ASP A 276 -9.46 22.72 8.93
N GLN A 277 -10.15 22.01 9.83
CA GLN A 277 -11.53 22.30 10.26
C GLN A 277 -11.61 23.51 11.22
N PHE A 278 -10.58 24.37 11.24
CA PHE A 278 -10.49 25.61 12.01
C PHE A 278 -9.86 26.75 11.22
#